data_AF-A0A2N3E0Z1-F1
#
_entry.id   AF-A0A2N3E0Z1-F1
#
_cell.length_a   1.000
_cell.length_b   1.000
_cell.length_c   1.000
_cell.angle_alpha   90.00
_cell.angle_beta   90.00
_cell.angle_gamma   90.00
#
_symmetry.space_group_name_H-M   'P 1'
#
loop_
_entity.id
_entity.type
_entity.pdbx_description
1 polymer ?
#
loop_
_entity_poly.entity_id
_entity_poly.type
_entity_poly.pdbx_seq_one_letter_code
_entity_poly.pdbx_strand_id
1 'polypeptide(L)'
;MRLGAMLSRERSRIVPVSADSAASPAAGHQPLSPHRAMILLLPVVLFLAIYVAFALVLHLQALFAGSLFLFYWLGIEKAELSAFLRALAGAIGGTIGGSLFQAEQAAALGLDPVWTAVAGLFLLILAIYLLLIHAMPFLVNQAYMLFLTVAGIPQLGGGTLIRDMIGGVIYSAFYCGITVGLYRYLAARRAARPRPLEGSGDRG
;
A
#
# COMPACT_ATOMS: atom_id res chain seq x y z
N MET A 1 23.52 4.62 -62.71
CA MET A 1 22.42 5.49 -62.21
C MET A 1 21.19 4.69 -61.76
N ARG A 2 21.32 3.68 -60.89
CA ARG A 2 20.17 2.91 -60.36
C ARG A 2 20.18 2.67 -58.84
N LEU A 3 21.23 3.15 -58.15
CA LEU A 3 21.37 3.00 -56.69
C LEU A 3 20.64 4.12 -55.92
N GLY A 4 20.60 5.34 -56.47
CA GLY A 4 19.94 6.49 -55.82
C GLY A 4 18.41 6.37 -55.73
N ALA A 5 17.78 5.64 -56.68
CA ALA A 5 16.34 5.42 -56.67
C ALA A 5 15.90 4.35 -55.66
N MET A 6 16.79 3.42 -55.27
CA MET A 6 16.50 2.41 -54.26
C MET A 6 16.58 3.00 -52.84
N LEU A 7 17.57 3.84 -52.55
CA LEU A 7 17.72 4.48 -51.23
C LEU A 7 16.64 5.55 -50.94
N SER A 8 16.04 6.12 -51.99
CA SER A 8 14.89 7.04 -51.88
C SER A 8 13.62 6.33 -51.37
N ARG A 9 13.44 5.05 -51.71
CA ARG A 9 12.24 4.27 -51.37
C ARG A 9 12.22 3.75 -49.93
N GLU A 10 13.39 3.60 -49.30
CA GLU A 10 13.50 3.11 -47.92
C GLU A 10 13.29 4.22 -46.88
N ARG A 11 13.65 5.47 -47.22
CA ARG A 11 13.44 6.64 -46.34
C ARG A 11 11.97 7.03 -46.17
N SER A 12 11.11 6.64 -47.11
CA SER A 12 9.66 6.92 -47.07
C SER A 12 8.86 5.88 -46.26
N ARG A 13 9.53 4.86 -45.70
CA ARG A 13 8.91 3.84 -44.84
C ARG A 13 9.22 4.04 -43.36
N ILE A 14 9.82 5.17 -43.01
CA ILE A 14 9.74 5.72 -41.66
C ILE A 14 8.33 6.25 -41.55
N VAL A 15 7.43 5.40 -41.07
CA VAL A 15 6.12 5.82 -40.56
C VAL A 15 6.42 6.98 -39.62
N PRO A 16 5.92 8.21 -39.87
CA PRO A 16 5.93 9.20 -38.82
C PRO A 16 5.14 8.54 -37.69
N VAL A 17 5.81 8.22 -36.57
CA VAL A 17 5.12 8.00 -35.31
C VAL A 17 4.23 9.23 -35.19
N SER A 18 2.95 9.03 -35.47
CA SER A 18 1.97 10.08 -35.38
C SER A 18 2.09 10.58 -33.96
N ALA A 19 2.62 11.79 -33.81
CA ALA A 19 2.57 12.54 -32.56
C ALA A 19 1.11 12.87 -32.16
N ASP A 20 0.12 12.26 -32.82
CA ASP A 20 -1.31 12.24 -32.51
C ASP A 20 -1.76 11.10 -31.58
N SER A 21 -0.86 10.24 -31.09
CA SER A 21 -1.19 9.32 -29.97
C SER A 21 -0.86 9.87 -28.58
N ALA A 22 -0.52 11.16 -28.49
CA ALA A 22 -0.28 11.87 -27.23
C ALA A 22 -1.37 12.91 -26.91
N ALA A 23 -2.64 12.63 -27.24
CA ALA A 23 -3.78 13.38 -26.73
C ALA A 23 -5.06 12.56 -26.86
N SER A 24 -5.16 11.44 -26.13
CA SER A 24 -6.48 11.06 -25.64
C SER A 24 -6.87 12.17 -24.64
N PRO A 25 -7.96 12.94 -24.86
CA PRO A 25 -8.42 13.87 -23.84
C PRO A 25 -8.70 13.02 -22.61
N ALA A 26 -7.86 13.15 -21.59
CA ALA A 26 -8.14 12.59 -20.28
C ALA A 26 -9.55 13.03 -19.94
N ALA A 27 -10.48 12.08 -19.88
CA ALA A 27 -11.85 12.32 -19.49
C ALA A 27 -11.82 13.23 -18.24
N GLY A 28 -12.45 14.40 -18.38
CA GLY A 28 -12.20 15.56 -17.55
C GLY A 28 -12.25 15.26 -16.06
N HIS A 29 -11.08 15.22 -15.43
CA HIS A 29 -10.98 15.44 -14.00
C HIS A 29 -11.08 16.95 -13.80
N GLN A 30 -12.32 17.46 -13.71
CA GLN A 30 -12.56 18.81 -13.22
C GLN A 30 -11.76 18.96 -11.91
N PRO A 31 -10.76 19.85 -11.84
CA PRO A 31 -9.95 20.00 -10.64
C PRO A 31 -10.89 20.34 -9.48
N LEU A 32 -10.84 19.55 -8.41
CA LEU A 32 -11.65 19.78 -7.23
C LEU A 32 -11.41 21.21 -6.74
N SER A 33 -12.48 21.98 -6.56
CA SER A 33 -12.36 23.31 -5.97
C SER A 33 -11.71 23.20 -4.59
N PRO A 34 -10.86 24.16 -4.17
CA PRO A 34 -10.15 24.08 -2.89
C PRO A 34 -11.07 23.79 -1.68
N HIS A 35 -12.28 24.35 -1.69
CA HIS A 35 -13.27 24.11 -0.64
C HIS A 35 -13.80 22.67 -0.62
N ARG A 36 -14.03 22.05 -1.80
CA ARG A 36 -14.47 20.64 -1.89
C ARG A 36 -13.36 19.70 -1.44
N ALA A 37 -12.11 20.01 -1.78
CA ALA A 37 -10.96 19.26 -1.30
C ALA A 37 -10.86 19.31 0.24
N MET A 38 -11.07 20.49 0.85
CA MET A 38 -11.00 20.63 2.31
C MET A 38 -12.10 19.86 3.04
N ILE A 39 -13.34 19.89 2.52
CA ILE A 39 -14.46 19.11 3.06
C ILE A 39 -14.18 17.60 2.94
N LEU A 40 -13.59 17.14 1.83
CA LEU A 40 -13.22 15.73 1.65
C LEU A 40 -12.05 15.31 2.54
N LEU A 41 -11.15 16.24 2.87
CA LEU A 41 -9.96 15.98 3.70
C LEU A 41 -10.29 15.92 5.19
N LEU A 42 -11.31 16.65 5.66
CA LEU A 42 -11.75 16.66 7.04
C LEU A 42 -11.96 15.25 7.65
N PRO A 43 -12.71 14.31 7.03
CA PRO A 43 -12.88 12.97 7.59
C PRO A 43 -11.57 12.18 7.64
N VAL A 44 -10.65 12.39 6.68
CA VAL A 44 -9.33 11.73 6.68
C VAL A 44 -8.48 12.23 7.84
N VAL A 45 -8.47 13.55 8.08
CA VAL A 45 -7.76 14.15 9.22
C VAL A 45 -8.34 13.66 10.54
N LEU A 46 -9.67 13.64 10.67
CA LEU A 46 -10.31 13.15 11.89
C LEU A 46 -9.99 11.67 12.14
N PHE A 47 -10.04 10.85 11.10
CA PHE A 47 -9.68 9.44 11.15
C PHE A 47 -8.22 9.24 11.60
N LEU A 48 -7.28 10.04 11.08
CA LEU A 48 -5.88 9.94 11.45
C LEU A 48 -5.62 10.50 12.86
N ALA A 49 -6.32 11.57 13.26
CA ALA A 49 -6.21 12.13 14.61
C ALA A 49 -6.67 11.13 15.68
N ILE A 50 -7.78 10.42 15.43
CA ILE A 50 -8.28 9.36 16.33
C ILE A 50 -7.27 8.21 16.39
N TYR A 51 -6.74 7.79 15.24
CA TYR A 51 -5.69 6.76 15.17
C TYR A 51 -4.45 7.13 16.01
N VAL A 52 -3.92 8.34 15.84
CA VAL A 52 -2.76 8.79 16.62
C VAL A 52 -3.09 8.88 18.11
N ALA A 53 -4.26 9.42 18.48
CA ALA A 53 -4.67 9.53 19.88
C ALA A 53 -4.71 8.17 20.58
N PHE A 54 -5.30 7.15 19.95
CA PHE A 54 -5.33 5.80 20.51
C PHE A 54 -3.94 5.17 20.60
N ALA A 55 -3.09 5.37 19.58
CA ALA A 55 -1.73 4.84 19.62
C ALA A 55 -0.89 5.44 20.75
N LEU A 56 -1.07 6.73 21.04
CA LEU A 56 -0.42 7.40 22.17
C LEU A 56 -0.88 6.84 23.52
N VAL A 57 -2.19 6.56 23.67
CA VAL A 57 -2.74 5.91 24.88
C VAL A 57 -2.18 4.49 25.06
N LEU A 58 -1.92 3.78 23.97
CA LEU A 58 -1.34 2.43 23.98
C LEU A 58 0.21 2.42 24.08
N HIS A 59 0.84 3.59 24.16
CA HIS A 59 2.30 3.76 24.20
C HIS A 59 3.04 3.07 23.02
N LEU A 60 2.45 3.06 21.83
CA LEU A 60 3.06 2.48 20.64
C LEU A 60 4.16 3.40 20.10
N GLN A 61 5.41 2.92 20.13
CA GLN A 61 6.59 3.67 19.68
C GLN A 61 6.70 3.71 18.14
N ALA A 62 6.45 2.59 17.46
CA ALA A 62 6.60 2.48 16.00
C ALA A 62 5.29 2.81 15.26
N LEU A 63 4.72 3.97 15.57
CA LEU A 63 3.54 4.52 14.90
C LEU A 63 3.69 4.57 13.37
N PHE A 64 4.92 4.79 12.89
CA PHE A 64 5.23 4.83 11.47
C PHE A 64 4.91 3.51 10.75
N ALA A 65 5.18 2.36 11.38
CA ALA A 65 4.94 1.04 10.79
C ALA A 65 3.45 0.77 10.66
N GLY A 66 2.69 1.12 11.69
CA GLY A 66 1.23 1.08 11.63
C GLY A 66 0.65 2.02 10.57
N SER A 67 1.13 3.27 10.51
CA SER A 67 0.67 4.25 9.51
C SER A 67 1.00 3.81 8.09
N LEU A 68 2.15 3.17 7.89
CA LEU A 68 2.57 2.62 6.60
C LEU A 68 1.64 1.49 6.14
N PHE A 69 1.25 0.60 7.04
CA PHE A 69 0.26 -0.45 6.74
C PHE A 69 -1.09 0.16 6.35
N LEU A 70 -1.53 1.15 7.13
CA LEU A 70 -2.80 1.86 6.93
C LEU A 70 -2.81 2.56 5.56
N PHE A 71 -1.71 3.23 5.21
CA PHE A 71 -1.52 3.87 3.90
C PHE A 71 -1.48 2.84 2.76
N TYR A 72 -0.72 1.74 2.91
CA TYR A 72 -0.65 0.68 1.92
C TYR A 72 -2.04 0.09 1.65
N TRP A 73 -2.76 -0.32 2.70
CA TRP A 73 -4.03 -1.00 2.52
C TRP A 73 -5.15 -0.06 2.07
N LEU A 74 -5.26 1.15 2.62
CA LEU A 74 -6.28 2.12 2.19
C LEU A 74 -5.97 2.73 0.82
N GLY A 75 -4.70 3.03 0.54
CA GLY A 75 -4.29 3.75 -0.66
C GLY A 75 -4.04 2.84 -1.86
N ILE A 76 -3.27 1.75 -1.68
CA ILE A 76 -2.84 0.87 -2.77
C ILE A 76 -3.87 -0.24 -2.99
N GLU A 77 -4.25 -0.96 -1.94
CA GLU A 77 -5.26 -2.04 -1.99
C GLU A 77 -6.71 -1.50 -1.92
N LYS A 78 -6.90 -0.17 -1.86
CA LYS A 78 -8.21 0.50 -1.88
C LYS A 78 -9.20 -0.04 -0.84
N ALA A 79 -8.71 -0.41 0.34
CA ALA A 79 -9.48 -1.02 1.42
C ALA A 79 -10.17 -2.35 1.04
N GLU A 80 -9.59 -3.12 0.10
CA GLU A 80 -10.12 -4.41 -0.28
C GLU A 80 -9.95 -5.45 0.84
N LEU A 81 -11.06 -6.03 1.29
CA LEU A 81 -11.07 -6.96 2.43
C LEU A 81 -10.45 -8.32 2.08
N SER A 82 -10.53 -8.76 0.82
CA SER A 82 -9.91 -10.00 0.34
C SER A 82 -8.38 -9.94 0.45
N ALA A 83 -7.79 -8.77 0.23
CA ALA A 83 -6.37 -8.51 0.28
C ALA A 83 -5.88 -8.22 1.70
N PHE A 84 -6.77 -7.95 2.66
CA PHE A 84 -6.40 -7.52 4.01
C PHE A 84 -5.50 -8.52 4.74
N LEU A 85 -5.92 -9.80 4.82
CA LEU A 85 -5.14 -10.82 5.53
C LEU A 85 -3.80 -11.10 4.85
N ARG A 86 -3.78 -11.08 3.52
CA ARG A 86 -2.56 -11.21 2.71
C ARG A 86 -1.62 -10.05 2.97
N ALA A 87 -2.11 -8.81 2.93
CA ALA A 87 -1.33 -7.61 3.22
C ALA A 87 -0.78 -7.62 4.64
N LEU A 88 -1.58 -8.07 5.62
CA LEU A 88 -1.15 -8.19 7.01
C LEU A 88 -0.05 -9.24 7.18
N ALA A 89 -0.23 -10.43 6.61
CA ALA A 89 0.78 -11.48 6.63
C ALA A 89 2.07 -11.03 5.94
N GLY A 90 1.95 -10.35 4.80
CA GLY A 90 3.08 -9.75 4.09
C GLY A 90 3.80 -8.69 4.93
N ALA A 91 3.08 -7.75 5.53
CA ALA A 91 3.66 -6.69 6.36
C ALA A 91 4.42 -7.26 7.57
N ILE A 92 3.84 -8.23 8.28
CA ILE A 92 4.49 -8.91 9.40
C ILE A 92 5.70 -9.69 8.91
N GLY A 93 5.56 -10.48 7.84
CA GLY A 93 6.64 -11.27 7.25
C GLY A 93 7.80 -10.41 6.77
N GLY A 94 7.51 -9.28 6.11
CA GLY A 94 8.51 -8.33 5.64
C GLY A 94 9.23 -7.64 6.80
N THR A 95 8.49 -7.27 7.85
CA THR A 95 9.07 -6.69 9.06
C THR A 95 10.05 -7.65 9.71
N ILE A 96 9.64 -8.92 9.90
CA ILE A 96 10.50 -9.97 10.46
C ILE A 96 11.70 -10.20 9.55
N GLY A 97 11.48 -10.41 8.25
CA GLY A 97 12.54 -10.66 7.27
C GLY A 97 13.57 -9.54 7.20
N GLY A 98 13.14 -8.28 7.20
CA GLY A 98 14.05 -7.13 7.13
C GLY A 98 14.82 -6.95 8.43
N SER A 99 14.16 -7.22 9.56
CA SER A 99 14.78 -7.11 10.87
C SER A 99 15.84 -8.18 11.17
N LEU A 100 15.76 -9.37 10.56
CA LEU A 100 16.71 -10.47 10.81
C LEU A 100 18.16 -10.14 10.42
N PHE A 101 18.35 -9.18 9.52
CA PHE A 101 19.66 -8.82 8.96
C PHE A 101 20.19 -7.48 9.48
N GLN A 102 19.59 -6.89 10.53
CA GLN A 102 20.15 -5.68 11.10
C GLN A 102 21.35 -5.99 12.00
N ALA A 103 22.26 -5.02 12.10
CA ALA A 103 23.58 -5.19 12.70
C ALA A 103 23.52 -5.66 14.17
N GLU A 104 22.49 -5.27 14.94
CA GLU A 104 22.34 -5.72 16.32
C GLU A 104 22.01 -7.21 16.42
N GLN A 105 21.08 -7.71 15.61
CA GLN A 105 20.74 -9.13 15.59
C GLN A 105 21.88 -9.96 14.98
N ALA A 106 22.55 -9.42 13.96
CA ALA A 106 23.76 -10.00 13.37
C ALA A 106 24.88 -10.18 14.41
N ALA A 107 25.16 -9.13 15.20
CA ALA A 107 26.17 -9.16 16.25
C ALA A 107 25.81 -10.16 17.36
N ALA A 108 24.52 -10.25 17.74
CA ALA A 108 24.05 -11.24 18.69
C ALA A 108 24.22 -12.70 18.20
N LEU A 109 24.21 -12.89 16.87
CA LEU A 109 24.45 -14.19 16.21
C LEU A 109 25.92 -14.45 15.88
N GLY A 110 26.83 -13.53 16.24
CA GLY A 110 28.26 -13.64 15.95
C GLY A 110 28.61 -13.53 14.45
N LEU A 111 27.72 -12.95 13.65
CA LEU A 111 27.89 -12.82 12.21
C LEU A 111 28.68 -11.55 11.87
N ASP A 112 29.55 -11.65 10.86
CA ASP A 112 30.28 -10.51 10.32
C ASP A 112 29.29 -9.50 9.69
N PRO A 113 29.43 -8.19 9.98
CA PRO A 113 28.59 -7.15 9.39
C PRO A 113 28.48 -7.22 7.85
N VAL A 114 29.58 -7.57 7.17
CA VAL A 114 29.61 -7.69 5.71
C VAL A 114 28.73 -8.85 5.23
N TRP A 115 28.87 -10.01 5.87
CA TRP A 115 28.08 -11.19 5.52
C TRP A 115 26.59 -11.00 5.81
N THR A 116 26.24 -10.25 6.85
CA THR A 116 24.83 -9.91 7.11
C THR A 116 24.23 -8.94 6.11
N ALA A 117 25.00 -7.97 5.63
CA ALA A 117 24.55 -7.09 4.54
C ALA A 117 24.33 -7.88 3.24
N VAL A 118 25.24 -8.80 2.92
CA VAL A 118 25.11 -9.69 1.74
C VAL A 118 23.89 -10.60 1.88
N ALA A 119 23.65 -11.18 3.05
CA ALA A 119 22.50 -12.04 3.28
C ALA A 119 21.17 -11.28 3.21
N GLY A 120 21.11 -10.05 3.74
CA GLY A 120 19.95 -9.17 3.60
C GLY A 120 19.68 -8.79 2.14
N LEU A 121 20.73 -8.48 1.37
CA LEU A 121 20.61 -8.23 -0.08
C LEU A 121 20.10 -9.48 -0.82
N PHE A 122 20.62 -10.66 -0.47
CA PHE A 122 20.15 -11.91 -1.05
C PHE A 122 18.67 -12.17 -0.72
N LEU A 123 18.23 -11.93 0.52
CA LEU A 123 16.81 -12.04 0.89
C LEU A 123 15.95 -11.09 0.05
N LEU A 124 16.38 -9.84 -0.13
CA LEU A 124 15.66 -8.86 -0.96
C LEU A 124 15.52 -9.36 -2.40
N ILE A 125 16.61 -9.82 -3.02
CA ILE A 125 16.62 -10.37 -4.38
C ILE A 125 15.70 -11.60 -4.47
N LEU A 126 15.81 -12.52 -3.52
CA LEU A 126 15.00 -13.74 -3.47
C LEU A 126 13.52 -13.40 -3.34
N ALA A 127 13.18 -12.44 -2.49
CA ALA A 127 11.81 -12.05 -2.30
C ALA A 127 11.25 -11.34 -3.55
N ILE A 128 12.06 -10.53 -4.26
CA ILE A 128 11.66 -9.94 -5.55
C ILE A 128 11.40 -11.05 -6.57
N TYR A 129 12.29 -12.04 -6.64
CA TYR A 129 12.12 -13.19 -7.51
C TYR A 129 10.82 -13.95 -7.21
N LEU A 130 10.56 -14.26 -5.94
CA LEU A 130 9.33 -14.93 -5.48
C LEU A 130 8.06 -14.11 -5.79
N LEU A 131 8.15 -12.77 -5.71
CA LEU A 131 7.07 -11.87 -6.09
C LEU A 131 6.78 -11.94 -7.60
N LEU A 132 7.82 -11.98 -8.43
CA LEU A 132 7.70 -12.03 -9.90
C LEU A 132 7.11 -13.35 -10.41
N ILE A 133 7.50 -14.48 -9.81
CA ILE A 133 6.99 -15.80 -10.20
C ILE A 133 5.67 -16.15 -9.52
N HIS A 134 5.16 -15.29 -8.63
CA HIS A 134 3.94 -15.52 -7.84
C HIS A 134 3.91 -16.86 -7.10
N ALA A 135 5.05 -17.35 -6.62
CA ALA A 135 5.14 -18.68 -5.99
C ALA A 135 4.47 -18.73 -4.61
N MET A 136 4.53 -17.64 -3.84
CA MET A 136 3.89 -17.53 -2.52
C MET A 136 3.18 -16.18 -2.36
N PRO A 137 2.08 -15.93 -3.10
CA PRO A 137 1.42 -14.64 -3.13
C PRO A 137 0.81 -14.27 -1.77
N PHE A 138 0.54 -15.25 -0.91
CA PHE A 138 0.02 -15.00 0.43
C PHE A 138 1.03 -14.28 1.34
N LEU A 139 2.30 -14.70 1.33
CA LEU A 139 3.34 -14.14 2.19
C LEU A 139 4.21 -13.12 1.47
N VAL A 140 4.64 -13.41 0.24
CA VAL A 140 5.49 -12.54 -0.56
C VAL A 140 4.61 -11.73 -1.51
N ASN A 141 4.20 -10.56 -1.04
CA ASN A 141 3.38 -9.60 -1.76
C ASN A 141 3.98 -8.19 -1.70
N GLN A 142 3.29 -7.18 -2.25
CA GLN A 142 3.80 -5.81 -2.24
C GLN A 142 3.93 -5.25 -0.81
N ALA A 143 3.09 -5.65 0.14
CA ALA A 143 3.25 -5.28 1.54
C ALA A 143 4.52 -5.89 2.13
N TYR A 144 4.83 -7.16 1.81
CA TYR A 144 6.09 -7.79 2.22
C TYR A 144 7.29 -7.01 1.73
N MET A 145 7.32 -6.62 0.45
CA MET A 145 8.39 -5.79 -0.10
C MET A 145 8.54 -4.44 0.61
N LEU A 146 7.41 -3.77 0.86
CA LEU A 146 7.39 -2.48 1.52
C LEU A 146 7.95 -2.58 2.94
N PHE A 147 7.50 -3.56 3.71
CA PHE A 147 7.97 -3.74 5.08
C PHE A 147 9.37 -4.32 5.16
N LEU A 148 9.77 -5.17 4.22
CA LEU A 148 11.14 -5.69 4.12
C LEU A 148 12.15 -4.56 3.91
N THR A 149 11.85 -3.63 3.01
CA THR A 149 12.73 -2.51 2.71
C THR A 149 12.80 -1.52 3.87
N VAL A 150 11.67 -1.23 4.52
CA VAL A 150 11.63 -0.32 5.66
C VAL A 150 12.28 -0.94 6.91
N ALA A 151 12.00 -2.20 7.23
CA ALA A 151 12.60 -2.88 8.39
C ALA A 151 14.09 -3.21 8.17
N GLY A 152 14.56 -3.23 6.92
CA GLY A 152 15.98 -3.37 6.59
C GLY A 152 16.81 -2.09 6.77
N ILE A 153 16.20 -0.95 7.12
CA ILE A 153 16.91 0.32 7.34
C ILE A 153 17.74 0.21 8.63
N PRO A 154 19.09 0.27 8.58
CA PRO A 154 19.93 0.03 9.75
C PRO A 154 19.68 0.97 10.93
N GLN A 155 19.25 2.20 10.65
CA GLN A 155 18.94 3.22 11.66
C GLN A 155 17.69 2.88 12.49
N LEU A 156 16.89 1.91 12.04
CA LEU A 156 15.74 1.40 12.78
C LEU A 156 16.09 0.13 13.60
N GLY A 157 17.39 -0.19 13.72
CA GLY A 157 17.91 -1.48 14.18
C GLY A 157 17.85 -1.87 15.65
N GLY A 158 17.02 -1.23 16.47
CA GLY A 158 16.89 -1.60 17.88
C GLY A 158 16.04 -2.86 18.07
N GLY A 159 16.51 -3.83 18.87
CA GLY A 159 15.75 -5.07 19.15
C GLY A 159 14.32 -4.85 19.70
N THR A 160 14.07 -3.75 20.43
CA THR A 160 12.72 -3.36 20.89
C THR A 160 11.82 -2.88 19.75
N LEU A 161 12.43 -2.32 18.70
CA LEU A 161 11.75 -1.67 17.59
C LEU A 161 10.99 -2.67 16.71
N ILE A 162 11.46 -3.92 16.58
CA ILE A 162 10.76 -4.97 15.82
C ILE A 162 9.40 -5.28 16.46
N ARG A 163 9.40 -5.46 17.78
CA ARG A 163 8.17 -5.73 18.53
C ARG A 163 7.20 -4.56 18.40
N ASP A 164 7.73 -3.34 18.48
CA ASP A 164 6.93 -2.13 18.34
C ASP A 164 6.37 -1.99 16.91
N MET A 165 7.14 -2.33 15.87
CA MET A 165 6.68 -2.32 14.47
C MET A 165 5.56 -3.32 14.24
N ILE A 166 5.74 -4.57 14.69
CA ILE A 166 4.70 -5.61 14.61
C ILE A 166 3.46 -5.17 15.39
N GLY A 167 3.64 -4.63 16.60
CA GLY A 167 2.57 -4.07 17.41
C GLY A 167 1.81 -2.95 16.70
N GLY A 168 2.53 -2.03 16.05
CA GLY A 168 1.97 -0.95 15.23
C GLY A 168 1.18 -1.48 14.03
N VAL A 169 1.70 -2.47 13.31
CA VAL A 169 1.01 -3.11 12.17
C VAL A 169 -0.28 -3.80 12.63
N ILE A 170 -0.23 -4.57 13.72
CA ILE A 170 -1.39 -5.25 14.29
C ILE A 170 -2.43 -4.22 14.75
N TYR A 171 -2.00 -3.18 15.45
CA TYR A 171 -2.86 -2.09 15.89
C TYR A 171 -3.59 -1.42 14.70
N SER A 172 -2.86 -1.07 13.65
CA SER A 172 -3.46 -0.52 12.43
C SER A 172 -4.42 -1.48 11.75
N ALA A 173 -4.07 -2.76 11.70
CA ALA A 173 -4.94 -3.79 11.16
C ALA A 173 -6.26 -3.85 11.92
N PHE A 174 -6.23 -3.86 13.26
CA PHE A 174 -7.45 -3.78 14.08
C PHE A 174 -8.22 -2.50 13.83
N TYR A 175 -7.56 -1.34 13.84
CA TYR A 175 -8.20 -0.04 13.64
C TYR A 175 -8.91 0.08 12.28
N CYS A 176 -8.22 -0.30 11.20
CA CYS A 176 -8.77 -0.34 9.84
C CYS A 176 -9.89 -1.38 9.69
N GLY A 177 -9.67 -2.59 10.21
CA GLY A 177 -10.64 -3.68 10.14
C GLY A 177 -11.95 -3.32 10.83
N ILE A 178 -11.88 -2.74 12.04
CA ILE A 178 -13.04 -2.27 12.79
C ILE A 178 -13.74 -1.14 12.04
N THR A 179 -12.99 -0.14 11.55
CA THR A 179 -13.58 1.04 10.90
C THR A 179 -14.32 0.67 9.61
N VAL A 180 -13.69 -0.14 8.74
CA VAL A 180 -14.30 -0.58 7.48
C VAL A 180 -15.44 -1.56 7.73
N GLY A 181 -15.27 -2.47 8.70
CA GLY A 181 -16.35 -3.38 9.13
C GLY A 181 -17.58 -2.62 9.61
N LEU A 182 -17.39 -1.62 10.48
CA LEU A 182 -18.46 -0.78 11.00
C LEU A 182 -19.13 0.04 9.88
N TYR A 183 -18.35 0.64 8.98
CA TYR A 183 -18.88 1.38 7.84
C TYR A 183 -19.79 0.50 6.97
N ARG A 184 -19.34 -0.71 6.62
CA ARG A 184 -20.12 -1.66 5.80
C ARG A 184 -21.37 -2.13 6.52
N TYR A 185 -21.28 -2.40 7.81
CA TYR A 185 -22.42 -2.77 8.65
C TYR A 185 -23.50 -1.68 8.69
N LEU A 186 -23.08 -0.43 8.89
CA LEU A 186 -23.99 0.71 8.89
C LEU A 186 -24.60 0.96 7.50
N ALA A 187 -23.83 0.81 6.43
CA ALA A 187 -24.31 0.92 5.05
C ALA A 187 -25.37 -0.15 4.74
N ALA A 188 -25.13 -1.41 5.12
CA ALA A 188 -26.08 -2.50 4.94
C ALA A 188 -27.40 -2.26 5.70
N ARG A 189 -27.31 -1.75 6.93
CA ARG A 189 -28.50 -1.39 7.74
C ARG A 189 -29.30 -0.23 7.16
N ARG A 190 -28.65 0.76 6.53
CA ARG A 190 -29.34 1.86 5.85
C ARG A 190 -30.08 1.38 4.60
N ALA A 191 -29.46 0.48 3.83
CA ALA A 191 -30.08 -0.11 2.64
C ALA A 191 -31.31 -0.98 2.98
N ALA A 192 -31.34 -1.60 4.16
CA ALA A 192 -32.44 -2.43 4.62
C ALA A 192 -33.63 -1.66 5.25
N ARG A 193 -33.55 -0.33 5.41
CA ARG A 193 -34.70 0.46 5.89
C ARG A 193 -35.73 0.59 4.77
N PRO A 194 -36.99 0.15 4.96
CA PRO A 194 -38.06 0.40 4.00
C PRO A 194 -38.21 1.91 3.78
N ARG A 195 -38.28 2.35 2.51
CA ARG A 195 -38.67 3.73 2.21
C ARG A 195 -40.10 3.93 2.74
N PRO A 196 -40.41 5.02 3.45
CA PRO A 196 -41.79 5.39 3.75
C PRO A 196 -42.55 5.41 2.42
N LEU A 197 -43.73 4.78 2.38
CA LEU A 197 -44.60 4.79 1.22
C LEU A 197 -45.00 6.24 0.93
N GLU A 198 -44.26 6.87 0.02
CA GLU A 198 -44.57 8.19 -0.51
C GLU A 198 -45.87 8.05 -1.31
N GLY A 199 -46.97 8.48 -0.69
CA GLY A 199 -48.19 8.92 -1.36
C GLY A 199 -48.86 7.90 -2.29
N SER A 200 -49.58 6.94 -1.70
CA SER A 200 -50.91 6.58 -2.24
C SER A 200 -51.86 7.76 -1.98
N GLY A 201 -51.59 8.87 -2.69
CA GLY A 201 -52.49 10.00 -2.85
C GLY A 201 -53.37 9.76 -4.07
N ASP A 202 -54.05 8.62 -4.08
CA ASP A 202 -55.18 8.36 -4.95
C ASP A 202 -56.39 8.15 -4.04
N ARG A 203 -57.08 9.25 -3.74
CA ARG A 203 -58.46 9.25 -3.24
C ARG A 203 -59.17 10.52 -3.69
N GLY A 204 -60.03 10.35 -4.69
CA GLY A 204 -61.29 11.10 -4.84
C GLY A 204 -61.25 12.24 -5.83
#